data_AF-A0A2S0HXN5-F1
#
_entry.id   AF-A0A2S0HXN5-F1
#
_cell.length_a   1.000
_cell.length_b   1.000
_cell.length_c   1.000
_cell.angle_alpha   90.00
_cell.angle_beta   90.00
_cell.angle_gamma   90.00
#
_symmetry.space_group_name_H-M   'P 1'
#
loop_
_entity.id
_entity.type
_entity.pdbx_description
1 polymer ?
#
loop_
_entity_poly.entity_id
_entity_poly.type
_entity_poly.pdbx_seq_one_letter_code
_entity_poly.pdbx_strand_id
1 'polypeptide(L)'
;MYFEHKLRLPDDETLKGRLNQLCRIYTAGVNYELFWGIISNRWNDKPSSTRPTDWNLFDVEGWVVFYKKHGFKTDVYQLELVFKYLTTYYSGPSIFISQSGTRYQANHRSHVSHDDLIIERIALMALEC
;
A
#
# COMPACT_ATOMS: atom_id res chain seq x y z
N MET A 1 -2.70 7.24 -32.17
CA MET A 1 -1.78 7.81 -31.17
C MET A 1 -1.43 6.69 -30.22
N TYR A 2 -0.25 6.10 -30.34
CA TYR A 2 0.20 5.03 -29.44
C TYR A 2 0.84 5.71 -28.23
N PHE A 3 0.23 5.55 -27.04
CA PHE A 3 0.87 5.93 -25.79
C PHE A 3 1.94 4.87 -25.48
N GLU A 4 3.18 5.18 -25.82
CA GLU A 4 4.32 4.37 -25.41
C GLU A 4 4.56 4.62 -23.92
N HIS A 5 3.91 3.85 -23.05
CA HIS A 5 4.20 3.84 -21.62
C HIS A 5 5.60 3.24 -21.43
N LYS A 6 6.62 4.10 -21.40
CA LYS A 6 7.99 3.68 -21.05
C LYS A 6 8.03 3.33 -19.57
N LEU A 7 7.90 2.04 -19.28
CA LEU A 7 8.12 1.49 -17.95
C LEU A 7 9.56 1.82 -17.55
N ARG A 8 9.74 2.73 -16.61
CA ARG A 8 11.05 2.96 -15.98
C ARG A 8 11.24 1.90 -14.92
N LEU A 9 12.00 0.87 -15.26
CA LEU A 9 12.44 -0.11 -14.28
C LEU A 9 13.46 0.55 -13.34
N PRO A 10 13.36 0.31 -12.02
CA PRO A 10 14.42 0.68 -11.10
C PRO A 10 15.69 -0.15 -11.39
N ASP A 11 16.82 0.21 -10.80
CA ASP A 11 18.05 -0.58 -10.89
C ASP A 11 17.85 -2.02 -10.36
N ASP A 12 18.74 -2.93 -10.77
CA ASP A 12 18.60 -4.36 -10.49
C ASP A 12 18.55 -4.69 -8.99
N GLU A 13 19.31 -3.98 -8.16
CA GLU A 13 19.30 -4.21 -6.71
C GLU A 13 17.97 -3.76 -6.09
N THR A 14 17.49 -2.58 -6.46
CA THR A 14 16.18 -2.07 -6.04
C THR A 14 15.05 -2.99 -6.51
N LEU A 15 15.09 -3.44 -7.77
CA LEU A 15 14.09 -4.36 -8.33
C LEU A 15 14.08 -5.69 -7.57
N LYS A 16 15.25 -6.30 -7.33
CA LYS A 16 15.37 -7.54 -6.56
C LYS A 16 14.85 -7.36 -5.12
N GLY A 17 15.17 -6.24 -4.49
CA GLY A 17 14.64 -5.88 -3.17
C GLY A 17 13.11 -5.81 -3.16
N ARG A 18 12.52 -5.13 -4.14
CA ARG A 18 11.06 -5.02 -4.29
C ARG A 18 10.41 -6.39 -4.45
N LEU A 19 10.90 -7.21 -5.39
CA LEU A 19 10.34 -8.54 -5.65
C LEU A 19 10.41 -9.44 -4.42
N ASN A 20 11.52 -9.43 -3.67
CA ASN A 20 11.64 -10.20 -2.43
C ASN A 20 10.62 -9.79 -1.37
N GLN A 21 10.36 -8.48 -1.21
CA GLN A 21 9.36 -8.02 -0.26
C GLN A 21 7.93 -8.34 -0.72
N LEU A 22 7.65 -8.18 -2.03
CA LEU A 22 6.35 -8.54 -2.61
C LEU A 22 6.06 -10.04 -2.51
N CYS A 23 7.09 -10.88 -2.65
CA CYS A 23 6.99 -12.31 -2.41
C CYS A 23 6.55 -12.62 -0.97
N ARG A 24 7.15 -11.95 0.04
CA ARG A 24 6.73 -12.10 1.44
C ARG A 24 5.29 -11.63 1.68
N ILE A 25 4.90 -10.52 1.05
CA ILE A 25 3.52 -10.01 1.09
C ILE A 25 2.55 -11.06 0.51
N TYR A 26 2.90 -11.64 -0.64
CA TYR A 26 2.09 -12.67 -1.30
C TYR A 26 1.95 -13.94 -0.44
N THR A 27 3.06 -14.48 0.09
CA THR A 27 3.06 -15.65 0.97
C THR A 27 2.26 -15.42 2.25
N ALA A 28 2.13 -14.17 2.72
CA ALA A 28 1.26 -13.80 3.83
C ALA A 28 -0.25 -13.74 3.47
N GLY A 29 -0.62 -14.10 2.24
CA GLY A 29 -2.00 -14.13 1.75
C GLY A 29 -2.50 -12.80 1.20
N VAL A 30 -1.62 -11.84 0.93
CA VAL A 30 -1.99 -10.54 0.34
C VAL A 30 -1.82 -10.60 -1.18
N ASN A 31 -2.94 -10.80 -1.87
CA ASN A 31 -3.00 -10.71 -3.33
C ASN A 31 -3.06 -9.26 -3.82
N TYR A 32 -2.98 -9.06 -5.14
CA TYR A 32 -3.01 -7.72 -5.74
C TYR A 32 -4.27 -6.93 -5.37
N GLU A 33 -5.45 -7.55 -5.35
CA GLU A 33 -6.71 -6.86 -5.01
C GLU A 33 -6.71 -6.33 -3.58
N LEU A 34 -6.22 -7.11 -2.61
CA LEU A 34 -6.09 -6.64 -1.23
C LEU A 34 -5.02 -5.55 -1.10
N PHE A 35 -3.87 -5.74 -1.76
CA PHE A 35 -2.78 -4.75 -1.79
C PHE A 35 -3.25 -3.42 -2.37
N TRP A 36 -3.92 -3.47 -3.54
CA TRP A 36 -4.53 -2.32 -4.19
C TRP A 36 -5.65 -1.74 -3.34
N GLY A 37 -6.49 -2.54 -2.70
CA GLY A 37 -7.52 -2.09 -1.78
C GLY A 37 -6.96 -1.32 -0.58
N ILE A 38 -5.82 -1.75 -0.04
CA ILE A 38 -5.11 -1.06 1.05
C ILE A 38 -4.60 0.31 0.57
N ILE A 39 -4.01 0.36 -0.63
CA ILE A 39 -3.50 1.60 -1.21
C ILE A 39 -4.65 2.53 -1.62
N SER A 40 -5.62 2.06 -2.38
CA SER A 40 -6.74 2.87 -2.91
C SER A 40 -7.71 3.37 -1.82
N ASN A 41 -7.91 2.64 -0.71
CA ASN A 41 -8.70 3.17 0.41
C ASN A 41 -7.94 4.20 1.27
N ARG A 42 -6.62 4.35 1.10
CA ARG A 42 -5.92 5.56 1.58
C ARG A 42 -6.23 6.79 0.71
N TRP A 43 -6.89 6.58 -0.42
CA TRP A 43 -7.04 7.52 -1.53
C TRP A 43 -8.52 7.77 -1.86
N ASN A 44 -9.24 8.37 -0.91
CA ASN A 44 -9.94 9.63 -1.15
C ASN A 44 -10.57 9.93 -2.54
N ASP A 45 -11.43 9.06 -3.08
CA ASP A 45 -12.47 9.50 -4.04
C ASP A 45 -13.64 10.22 -3.33
N LYS A 46 -13.54 10.41 -2.01
CA LYS A 46 -14.54 11.15 -1.25
C LYS A 46 -14.19 12.65 -1.16
N PRO A 47 -15.17 13.55 -1.43
CA PRO A 47 -15.00 14.99 -1.29
C PRO A 47 -14.44 15.34 0.08
N SER A 48 -13.59 16.38 0.15
CA SER A 48 -12.97 16.86 1.39
C SER A 48 -13.95 17.11 2.53
N SER A 49 -15.19 17.48 2.21
CA SER A 49 -16.31 17.72 3.13
C SER A 49 -16.91 16.46 3.79
N THR A 50 -16.56 15.27 3.31
CA THR A 50 -17.02 13.97 3.86
C THR A 50 -15.92 13.20 4.59
N ARG A 51 -14.73 13.81 4.70
CA ARG A 51 -13.56 13.22 5.35
C ARG A 51 -13.68 13.43 6.86
N PRO A 52 -13.71 12.38 7.69
CA PRO A 52 -13.60 12.52 9.14
C PRO A 52 -12.27 13.20 9.50
N THR A 53 -12.30 14.14 10.43
CA THR A 53 -11.15 14.94 10.90
C THR A 53 -9.97 14.08 11.38
N ASP A 54 -10.23 12.82 11.79
CA ASP A 54 -9.27 11.95 12.48
C ASP A 54 -8.81 10.71 11.67
N TRP A 55 -9.08 10.65 10.37
CA TRP A 55 -8.73 9.50 9.50
C TRP A 55 -7.22 9.18 9.38
N ASN A 56 -6.37 9.99 10.01
CA ASN A 56 -4.95 10.08 9.75
C ASN A 56 -4.07 9.66 10.95
N LEU A 57 -4.63 9.02 11.99
CA LEU A 57 -3.88 8.62 13.19
C LEU A 57 -4.29 7.24 13.73
N PHE A 58 -4.55 6.27 12.87
CA PHE A 58 -4.69 4.88 13.31
C PHE A 58 -3.31 4.24 13.52
N ASP A 59 -3.22 3.43 14.57
CA ASP A 59 -2.26 2.33 14.63
C ASP A 59 -2.69 1.22 13.65
N VAL A 60 -1.88 0.17 13.51
CA VAL A 60 -2.18 -0.92 12.57
C VAL A 60 -3.51 -1.59 12.92
N GLU A 61 -3.82 -1.77 14.20
CA GLU A 61 -5.07 -2.37 14.66
C GLU A 61 -6.29 -1.54 14.26
N GLY A 62 -6.21 -0.21 14.40
CA GLY A 62 -7.23 0.73 13.94
C GLY A 62 -7.46 0.64 12.43
N TRP A 63 -6.38 0.45 11.66
CA TRP A 63 -6.49 0.20 10.22
C TRP A 63 -7.18 -1.14 9.93
N VAL A 64 -6.86 -2.22 10.65
CA VAL A 64 -7.56 -3.52 10.51
C VAL A 64 -9.06 -3.34 10.75
N VAL A 65 -9.45 -2.64 11.82
CA VAL A 65 -10.86 -2.38 12.14
C VAL A 65 -11.52 -1.55 11.03
N PHE A 66 -10.82 -0.53 10.52
CA PHE A 66 -11.30 0.29 9.42
C PHE A 66 -11.54 -0.53 8.14
N TYR A 67 -10.56 -1.33 7.71
CA TYR A 67 -10.67 -2.17 6.51
C TYR A 67 -11.78 -3.21 6.63
N LYS A 68 -11.92 -3.85 7.80
CA LYS A 68 -13.02 -4.78 8.09
C LYS A 68 -14.40 -4.15 7.93
N LYS A 69 -14.58 -2.91 8.41
CA LYS A 69 -15.84 -2.16 8.24
C LYS A 69 -16.18 -1.90 6.76
N HIS A 70 -15.19 -1.89 5.88
CA HIS A 70 -15.34 -1.67 4.44
C HIS A 70 -15.27 -2.99 3.64
N GLY A 71 -15.45 -4.14 4.30
CA GLY A 71 -15.54 -5.45 3.63
C GLY A 71 -14.20 -6.09 3.27
N PHE A 72 -13.07 -5.48 3.63
CA PHE A 72 -11.75 -6.06 3.41
C PHE A 72 -11.36 -6.95 4.59
N LYS A 73 -11.01 -8.21 4.29
CA LYS A 73 -10.44 -9.14 5.27
C LYS A 73 -8.93 -8.97 5.26
N THR A 74 -8.40 -8.39 6.34
CA THR A 74 -6.97 -8.22 6.58
C THR A 74 -6.67 -8.35 8.07
N ASP A 75 -5.40 -8.56 8.41
CA ASP A 75 -4.89 -8.59 9.78
C ASP A 75 -3.69 -7.64 9.97
N VAL A 76 -3.20 -7.56 11.20
CA VAL A 76 -2.12 -6.65 11.59
C VAL A 76 -0.84 -6.99 10.82
N TYR A 77 -0.48 -8.26 10.74
CA TYR A 77 0.76 -8.72 10.10
C TYR A 77 0.76 -8.39 8.60
N GLN A 78 -0.35 -8.65 7.92
CA GLN A 78 -0.54 -8.32 6.51
C GLN A 78 -0.40 -6.82 6.25
N LEU A 79 -1.04 -5.98 7.08
CA LEU A 79 -0.91 -4.52 6.96
C LEU A 79 0.49 -4.01 7.26
N GLU A 80 1.19 -4.58 8.24
CA GLU A 80 2.59 -4.22 8.56
C GLU A 80 3.51 -4.47 7.36
N LEU A 81 3.39 -5.62 6.70
CA LEU A 81 4.18 -5.95 5.51
C LEU A 81 3.92 -4.94 4.39
N VAL A 82 2.66 -4.66 4.09
CA VAL A 82 2.27 -3.71 3.04
C VAL A 82 2.74 -2.30 3.38
N PHE A 83 2.57 -1.85 4.63
CA PHE A 83 2.98 -0.50 5.03
C PHE A 83 4.50 -0.35 4.99
N LYS A 84 5.26 -1.34 5.46
CA LYS A 84 6.72 -1.36 5.38
C LYS A 84 7.20 -1.27 3.94
N TYR A 85 6.60 -2.05 3.05
CA TYR A 85 6.88 -2.02 1.62
C TYR A 85 6.67 -0.62 1.03
N LEU A 86 5.51 -0.03 1.29
CA LEU A 86 5.17 1.30 0.82
C LEU A 86 6.17 2.35 1.29
N THR A 87 6.54 2.37 2.57
CA THR A 87 7.57 3.31 3.05
C THR A 87 8.96 3.10 2.47
N THR A 88 9.27 1.91 1.98
CA THR A 88 10.58 1.62 1.41
C THR A 88 10.69 2.12 -0.02
N TYR A 89 9.63 1.95 -0.82
CA TYR A 89 9.70 2.14 -2.28
C TYR A 89 8.82 3.25 -2.83
N TYR A 90 7.92 3.79 -2.01
CA TYR A 90 7.03 4.87 -2.39
C TYR A 90 7.17 6.04 -1.43
N SER A 91 7.00 7.25 -1.96
CA SER A 91 7.00 8.51 -1.21
C SER A 91 5.74 8.71 -0.32
N GLY A 92 5.13 7.63 0.17
CA GLY A 92 4.01 7.65 1.13
C GLY A 92 3.85 6.29 1.81
N PRO A 93 3.07 6.11 2.90
CA PRO A 93 2.51 7.07 3.86
C PRO A 93 3.60 7.71 4.73
N SER A 94 3.29 8.80 5.43
CA SER A 94 4.17 9.30 6.49
C SER A 94 3.96 8.40 7.71
N ILE A 95 4.96 7.58 8.04
CA ILE A 95 4.97 6.83 9.30
C ILE A 95 5.36 7.80 10.42
N PHE A 96 4.51 7.88 11.44
CA PHE A 96 4.82 8.57 12.68
C PHE A 96 5.05 7.53 13.77
N ILE A 97 6.29 7.36 14.17
CA ILE A 97 6.61 6.55 15.34
C ILE A 97 6.35 7.44 16.56
N SER A 98 5.31 7.14 17.35
CA SER A 98 5.04 7.83 18.62
C SER A 98 5.47 6.97 19.81
N GLN A 99 5.58 7.58 21.00
CA GLN A 99 5.91 6.87 22.25
C GLN A 99 4.88 5.78 22.63
N SER A 100 3.69 5.80 22.02
CA SER A 100 2.59 4.86 22.22
C SER A 100 2.52 3.75 21.15
N GLY A 101 3.47 3.68 20.21
CA GLY A 101 3.50 2.69 19.12
C GLY A 101 3.67 3.32 17.74
N THR A 102 3.73 2.49 16.70
CA THR A 102 3.82 2.96 15.31
C THR A 102 2.46 3.40 14.81
N ARG A 103 2.32 4.67 14.47
CA ARG A 103 1.12 5.24 13.83
C ARG A 103 1.36 5.49 12.36
N TYR A 104 0.34 5.21 11.55
CA TYR A 104 0.42 5.33 10.10
C TYR A 104 -0.53 6.42 9.63
N GLN A 105 0.02 7.52 9.10
CA GLN A 105 -0.76 8.60 8.50
C GLN A 105 -0.76 8.46 6.98
N ALA A 106 -1.94 8.39 6.36
CA ALA A 106 -2.04 8.47 4.91
C ALA A 106 -1.46 9.81 4.43
N ASN A 107 -0.45 9.77 3.54
CA ASN A 107 0.10 10.99 2.95
C ASN A 107 -0.72 11.34 1.70
N HIS A 108 -1.36 12.51 1.72
CA HIS A 108 -2.44 12.89 0.80
C HIS A 108 -1.97 13.45 -0.56
N ARG A 109 -0.71 13.26 -0.96
CA ARG A 109 -0.08 14.14 -1.98
C ARG A 109 0.25 13.58 -3.36
N SER A 110 0.13 12.29 -3.66
CA SER A 110 0.42 11.75 -5.01
C SER A 110 -0.61 10.72 -5.50
N HIS A 111 -1.54 11.09 -6.38
CA HIS A 111 -2.46 10.13 -7.04
C HIS A 111 -1.65 8.93 -7.52
N VAL A 112 -1.83 7.77 -6.87
CA VAL A 112 -1.21 6.52 -7.28
C VAL A 112 -2.15 5.90 -8.31
N SER A 113 -1.73 5.90 -9.57
CA SER A 113 -2.43 5.21 -10.65
C SER A 113 -2.07 3.72 -10.64
N HIS A 114 -2.83 2.91 -11.38
CA HIS A 114 -2.46 1.50 -11.58
C HIS A 114 -1.11 1.35 -12.30
N ASP A 115 -0.76 2.30 -13.16
CA ASP A 115 0.49 2.29 -13.92
C ASP A 115 1.70 2.50 -13.01
N ASP A 116 1.53 3.22 -11.89
CA ASP A 116 2.57 3.42 -10.87
C ASP A 116 2.88 2.15 -10.06
N LEU A 117 1.98 1.15 -10.13
CA LEU A 117 2.06 -0.12 -9.39
C LEU A 117 2.16 -1.35 -10.31
N ILE A 118 2.58 -1.18 -11.55
CA ILE A 118 2.60 -2.28 -12.52
C ILE A 118 3.57 -3.40 -12.13
N ILE A 119 4.68 -3.09 -11.42
CA ILE A 119 5.60 -4.10 -10.87
C ILE A 119 4.90 -4.92 -9.80
N GLU A 120 4.21 -4.28 -8.86
CA GLU A 120 3.42 -4.90 -7.79
C GLU A 120 2.32 -5.77 -8.38
N ARG A 121 1.65 -5.27 -9.42
CA ARG A 121 0.61 -6.01 -10.13
C ARG A 121 1.16 -7.28 -10.74
N ILE A 122 2.23 -7.19 -11.53
CA ILE A 122 2.85 -8.36 -12.16
C ILE A 122 3.33 -9.32 -11.07
N ALA A 123 4.05 -8.82 -10.07
CA ALA A 123 4.58 -9.64 -8.98
C ALA A 123 3.47 -10.36 -8.22
N LEU A 124 2.46 -9.66 -7.72
CA LEU A 124 1.41 -10.25 -6.87
C LEU A 124 0.37 -11.06 -7.66
N MET A 125 0.39 -11.02 -8.99
CA MET A 125 -0.46 -11.85 -9.86
C MET A 125 0.29 -13.04 -10.49
N ALA A 126 1.62 -12.96 -10.62
CA ALA A 126 2.41 -13.95 -11.34
C ALA A 126 3.47 -14.66 -10.49
N LEU A 127 3.75 -14.17 -9.26
CA LEU A 127 4.68 -14.87 -8.37
C LEU A 127 4.03 -16.16 -7.86
N GLU A 128 4.62 -17.29 -8.24
CA GLU A 128 4.56 -18.52 -7.47
C GLU A 128 5.75 -18.50 -6.49
N CYS A 129 5.53 -17.83 -5.37
CA CYS A 129 6.32 -17.97 -4.15
C CYS A 129 5.70 -19.08 -3.29
#